data_AF-A0A7D9JLT0-F1
#
_entry.id   AF-A0A7D9JLT0-F1
#
_cell.length_a   1.000
_cell.length_b   1.000
_cell.length_c   1.000
_cell.angle_alpha   90.00
_cell.angle_beta   90.00
_cell.angle_gamma   90.00
#
_symmetry.space_group_name_H-M   'P 1'
#
loop_
_entity.id
_entity.type
_entity.pdbx_description
1 polymer ?
#
loop_
_entity_poly.entity_id
_entity_poly.type
_entity_poly.pdbx_seq_one_letter_code
_entity_poly.pdbx_strand_id
1 'polypeptide(L)'
;MQKQHERQAKLNKRKEKKKEQQENAQKIAEAKMHRRLERQAAIEASKQAKVRKAQERLQQKLEKQEMLQAAKQAKKERARVVAEQKKKSKEEVRQLKHLQKLQKLEKQKLEKEVKAQQLMEVKKKKKEDVANAKYHEAMRKAKERELKRQQAVLLKAQEKERLKEEKRRAKKLVKERKLEQKRREMILSRELKKPVEDMVLRDAKPLPELTRVKDLKISGSAFADLCMVQEFLHNFGTALDIDFDNEVPSMADMQGSLLNENDEDVITPLCQTMLLAALDDPGVEGPCAETALGVKLDQVEVNESNVSEILRLFIIARNAEPNEISDSLTDKPFTALSPSQKAGSLAFICNELLCGRTICREIESKIEYMSSLRHNKWIAEGNLRKLKALQQQKFPESKIPNKTTASEEKKSPGKKASTQATTATTTPNEKERKRKVVEDEGSDGSDDDDDDEDDDDEEIEEDDDEDDDEAGEEDEGGDDDEDDSDDESGDEEKAEPETLEEFEKRIKKLEK
;
A
#
# COMPACT_ATOMS: atom_id res chain seq x y z
N MET A 1 66.47 43.87 -62.03
CA MET A 1 66.62 43.09 -60.78
C MET A 1 65.38 43.18 -59.87
N GLN A 2 64.96 44.36 -59.38
CA GLN A 2 63.85 44.51 -58.42
C GLN A 2 62.47 43.97 -58.90
N LYS A 3 62.06 44.25 -60.14
CA LYS A 3 60.74 43.78 -60.68
C LYS A 3 60.65 42.25 -60.85
N GLN A 4 61.76 41.56 -61.06
CA GLN A 4 61.80 40.09 -61.17
C GLN A 4 61.66 39.44 -59.79
N HIS A 5 62.33 39.99 -58.78
CA HIS A 5 62.23 39.54 -57.40
C HIS A 5 60.80 39.69 -56.85
N GLU A 6 60.12 40.80 -57.17
CA GLU A 6 58.73 41.03 -56.74
C GLU A 6 57.74 40.06 -57.41
N ARG A 7 57.95 39.72 -58.69
CA ARG A 7 57.14 38.70 -59.38
C ARG A 7 57.35 37.30 -58.80
N GLN A 8 58.60 36.94 -58.49
CA GLN A 8 58.93 35.66 -57.85
C GLN A 8 58.30 35.55 -56.46
N ALA A 9 58.35 36.63 -55.66
CA ALA A 9 57.73 36.69 -54.34
C ALA A 9 56.19 36.55 -54.41
N LYS A 10 55.53 37.21 -55.37
CA LYS A 10 54.08 37.07 -55.59
C LYS A 10 53.70 35.65 -56.01
N LEU A 11 54.52 35.01 -56.86
CA LEU A 11 54.30 33.62 -57.29
C LEU A 11 54.43 32.64 -56.11
N ASN A 12 55.46 32.82 -55.27
CA ASN A 12 55.68 32.00 -54.08
C ASN A 12 54.54 32.17 -53.07
N LYS A 13 54.11 33.40 -52.79
CA LYS A 13 52.96 33.69 -51.92
C LYS A 13 51.66 33.06 -52.44
N ARG A 14 51.47 33.03 -53.76
CA ARG A 14 50.30 32.38 -54.38
C ARG A 14 50.36 30.85 -54.30
N LYS A 15 51.55 30.25 -54.43
CA LYS A 15 51.75 28.81 -54.24
C LYS A 15 51.53 28.40 -52.78
N GLU A 16 52.04 29.18 -51.84
CA GLU A 16 51.86 28.97 -50.41
C GLU A 16 50.38 29.06 -50.00
N LYS A 17 49.67 30.11 -50.45
CA LYS A 17 48.22 30.24 -50.23
C LYS A 17 47.43 29.08 -50.85
N LYS A 18 47.84 28.56 -52.00
CA LYS A 18 47.20 27.40 -52.63
C LYS A 18 47.45 26.11 -51.84
N LYS A 19 48.66 25.93 -51.30
CA LYS A 19 49.02 24.80 -50.43
C LYS A 19 48.22 24.85 -49.12
N GLU A 20 48.13 26.01 -48.49
CA GLU A 20 47.35 26.24 -47.28
C GLU A 20 45.85 25.97 -47.51
N GLN A 21 45.29 26.42 -48.64
CA GLN A 21 43.91 26.09 -49.02
C GLN A 21 43.70 24.59 -49.22
N GLN A 22 44.67 23.89 -49.80
CA GLN A 22 44.59 22.44 -50.03
C GLN A 22 44.68 21.66 -48.70
N GLU A 23 45.59 22.04 -47.80
CA GLU A 23 45.71 21.45 -46.46
C GLU A 23 44.44 21.72 -45.63
N ASN A 24 43.88 22.93 -45.71
CA ASN A 24 42.62 23.24 -45.01
C ASN A 24 41.44 22.42 -45.57
N ALA A 25 41.36 22.25 -46.90
CA ALA A 25 40.34 21.41 -47.51
C ALA A 25 40.48 19.93 -47.11
N GLN A 26 41.71 19.40 -47.01
CA GLN A 26 41.98 18.05 -46.54
C GLN A 26 41.56 17.87 -45.07
N LYS A 27 41.93 18.81 -44.19
CA LYS A 27 41.51 18.79 -42.77
C LYS A 27 39.98 18.81 -42.61
N ILE A 28 39.27 19.60 -43.43
CA ILE A 28 37.81 19.63 -43.41
C ILE A 28 37.21 18.29 -43.88
N ALA A 29 37.79 17.67 -44.91
CA ALA A 29 37.33 16.36 -45.40
C ALA A 29 37.57 15.24 -44.38
N GLU A 30 38.73 15.22 -43.73
CA GLU A 30 39.07 14.29 -42.65
C GLU A 30 38.14 14.46 -41.45
N ALA A 31 37.88 15.70 -41.02
CA ALA A 31 36.94 15.99 -39.94
C ALA A 31 35.50 15.52 -40.27
N LYS A 32 35.06 15.68 -41.53
CA LYS A 32 33.75 15.17 -41.98
C LYS A 32 33.69 13.63 -41.96
N MET A 33 34.76 12.95 -42.38
CA MET A 33 34.83 11.49 -42.33
C MET A 33 34.85 10.97 -40.89
N HIS A 34 35.59 11.63 -39.98
CA HIS A 34 35.60 11.28 -38.57
C HIS A 34 34.20 11.41 -37.94
N ARG A 35 33.51 12.54 -38.18
CA ARG A 35 32.12 12.74 -37.71
C ARG A 35 31.16 11.68 -38.26
N ARG A 36 31.36 11.22 -39.50
CA ARG A 36 30.53 10.15 -40.10
C ARG A 36 30.78 8.81 -39.42
N LEU A 37 32.04 8.45 -39.15
CA LEU A 37 32.39 7.22 -38.44
C LEU A 37 31.87 7.23 -37.00
N GLU A 38 32.02 8.36 -36.31
CA GLU A 38 31.52 8.55 -34.95
C GLU A 38 29.99 8.43 -34.88
N ARG A 39 29.27 9.05 -35.83
CA ARG A 39 27.80 8.88 -35.94
C ARG A 39 27.40 7.43 -36.19
N GLN A 40 28.17 6.70 -37.01
CA GLN A 40 27.88 5.29 -37.31
C GLN A 40 28.14 4.39 -36.10
N ALA A 41 29.23 4.63 -35.36
CA ALA A 41 29.52 3.95 -34.10
C ALA A 41 28.46 4.24 -33.02
N ALA A 42 27.96 5.47 -32.93
CA ALA A 42 26.89 5.83 -31.99
C ALA A 42 25.57 5.09 -32.30
N ILE A 43 25.22 4.96 -33.59
CA ILE A 43 24.04 4.19 -34.01
C ILE A 43 24.20 2.70 -33.66
N GLU A 44 25.38 2.13 -33.87
CA GLU A 44 25.64 0.72 -33.54
C GLU A 44 25.64 0.48 -32.03
N ALA A 45 26.24 1.37 -31.24
CA ALA A 45 26.21 1.33 -29.79
C ALA A 45 24.76 1.42 -29.26
N SER A 46 23.93 2.28 -29.85
CA SER A 46 22.50 2.39 -29.50
C SER A 46 21.73 1.09 -29.80
N LYS A 47 22.00 0.45 -30.95
CA LYS A 47 21.40 -0.84 -31.29
C LYS A 47 21.84 -1.95 -30.33
N GLN A 48 23.13 -2.02 -30.00
CA GLN A 48 23.65 -3.00 -29.04
C GLN A 48 23.08 -2.78 -27.61
N ALA A 49 22.91 -1.54 -27.18
CA ALA A 49 22.30 -1.21 -25.90
C ALA A 49 20.83 -1.67 -25.82
N LYS A 50 20.06 -1.51 -26.91
CA LYS A 50 18.68 -2.01 -26.99
C LYS A 50 18.61 -3.54 -26.89
N VAL A 51 19.53 -4.26 -27.54
CA VAL A 51 19.61 -5.73 -27.47
C VAL A 51 19.98 -6.19 -26.06
N ARG A 52 20.96 -5.56 -25.41
CA ARG A 52 21.32 -5.88 -24.02
C ARG A 52 20.16 -5.65 -23.05
N LYS A 53 19.45 -4.52 -23.18
CA LYS A 53 18.27 -4.23 -22.35
C LYS A 53 17.13 -5.24 -22.57
N ALA A 54 16.98 -5.77 -23.78
CA ALA A 54 16.03 -6.85 -24.07
C ALA A 54 16.46 -8.18 -23.43
N GLN A 55 17.75 -8.51 -23.47
CA GLN A 55 18.32 -9.71 -22.82
C GLN A 55 18.20 -9.65 -21.29
N GLU A 56 18.49 -8.50 -20.67
CA GLU A 56 18.33 -8.29 -19.23
C GLU A 56 16.88 -8.46 -18.77
N ARG A 57 15.91 -7.94 -19.55
CA ARG A 57 14.48 -8.14 -19.26
C ARG A 57 14.06 -9.61 -19.33
N LEU A 58 14.65 -10.38 -20.24
CA LEU A 58 14.38 -11.81 -20.35
C LEU A 58 14.99 -12.58 -19.16
N GLN A 59 16.22 -12.25 -18.75
CA GLN A 59 16.84 -12.81 -17.55
C GLN A 59 16.03 -12.50 -16.28
N GLN A 60 15.59 -11.25 -16.10
CA GLN A 60 14.76 -10.88 -14.94
C GLN A 60 13.44 -11.63 -14.89
N LYS A 61 12.83 -11.94 -16.05
CA LYS A 61 11.62 -12.77 -16.11
C LYS A 61 11.89 -14.21 -15.67
N LEU A 62 13.00 -14.81 -16.13
CA LEU A 62 13.40 -16.16 -15.74
C LEU A 62 13.71 -16.25 -14.24
N GLU A 63 14.52 -15.32 -13.70
CA GLU A 63 14.84 -15.28 -12.26
C GLU A 63 13.60 -15.10 -11.39
N LYS A 64 12.64 -14.26 -11.81
CA LYS A 64 11.37 -14.08 -11.10
C LYS A 64 10.52 -15.36 -11.10
N GLN A 65 10.53 -16.11 -12.21
CA GLN A 65 9.83 -17.39 -12.31
C GLN A 65 10.46 -18.45 -11.40
N GLU A 66 11.80 -18.52 -11.36
CA GLU A 66 12.54 -19.42 -10.46
C GLU A 66 12.31 -19.08 -8.99
N MET A 67 12.33 -17.79 -8.62
CA MET A 67 12.02 -17.35 -7.25
C MET A 67 10.60 -17.72 -6.81
N LEU A 68 9.62 -17.62 -7.71
CA LEU A 68 8.24 -18.01 -7.41
C LEU A 68 8.12 -19.53 -7.22
N GLN A 69 8.83 -20.33 -8.02
CA GLN A 69 8.88 -21.78 -7.85
C GLN A 69 9.58 -22.19 -6.55
N ALA A 70 10.70 -21.54 -6.21
CA ALA A 70 11.41 -21.76 -4.95
C ALA A 70 10.53 -21.38 -3.73
N ALA A 71 9.79 -20.28 -3.80
CA ALA A 71 8.86 -19.88 -2.74
C ALA A 71 7.71 -20.90 -2.56
N LYS A 72 7.15 -21.43 -3.66
CA LYS A 72 6.13 -22.49 -3.61
C LYS A 72 6.69 -23.78 -2.98
N GLN A 73 7.92 -24.17 -3.31
CA GLN A 73 8.58 -25.33 -2.71
C GLN A 73 8.88 -25.13 -1.22
N ALA A 74 9.36 -23.95 -0.83
CA ALA A 74 9.62 -23.61 0.57
C ALA A 74 8.34 -23.62 1.43
N LYS A 75 7.22 -23.12 0.90
CA LYS A 75 5.91 -23.18 1.58
C LYS A 75 5.46 -24.63 1.79
N LYS A 76 5.64 -25.49 0.79
CA LYS A 76 5.31 -26.92 0.86
C LYS A 76 6.18 -27.68 1.86
N GLU A 77 7.47 -27.38 1.94
CA GLU A 77 8.36 -27.96 2.96
C GLU A 77 8.01 -27.49 4.37
N ARG A 78 7.71 -26.21 4.58
CA ARG A 78 7.30 -25.68 5.89
C ARG A 78 6.03 -26.36 6.41
N ALA A 79 5.03 -26.55 5.55
CA ALA A 79 3.81 -27.29 5.89
C ALA A 79 4.09 -28.76 6.28
N ARG A 80 5.01 -29.43 5.57
CA ARG A 80 5.40 -30.81 5.86
C ARG A 80 6.08 -30.94 7.23
N VAL A 81 6.98 -30.01 7.58
CA VAL A 81 7.67 -30.01 8.87
C VAL A 81 6.68 -29.78 10.02
N VAL A 82 5.74 -28.85 9.87
CA VAL A 82 4.69 -28.59 10.88
C VAL A 82 3.79 -29.81 11.08
N ALA A 83 3.38 -30.47 9.98
CA ALA A 83 2.58 -31.68 10.05
C ALA A 83 3.33 -32.85 10.74
N GLU A 84 4.64 -32.98 10.52
CA GLU A 84 5.46 -34.00 11.17
C GLU A 84 5.62 -33.74 12.68
N GLN A 85 5.78 -32.47 13.09
CA GLN A 85 5.84 -32.07 14.50
C GLN A 85 4.50 -32.34 15.22
N LYS A 86 3.37 -32.06 14.58
CA LYS A 86 2.03 -32.34 15.14
C LYS A 86 1.78 -33.85 15.32
N LYS A 87 2.31 -34.69 14.41
CA LYS A 87 2.25 -36.16 14.55
C LYS A 87 3.10 -36.67 15.72
N LYS A 88 4.34 -36.19 15.88
CA LYS A 88 5.22 -36.58 17.00
C LYS A 88 4.63 -36.19 18.36
N SER A 89 4.11 -34.97 18.49
CA SER A 89 3.42 -34.54 19.72
C SER A 89 2.20 -35.40 20.07
N LYS A 90 1.39 -35.79 19.07
CA LYS A 90 0.23 -36.68 19.27
C LYS A 90 0.64 -38.09 19.72
N GLU A 91 1.79 -38.59 19.25
CA GLU A 91 2.34 -39.89 19.64
C GLU A 91 2.89 -39.88 21.07
N GLU A 92 3.61 -38.83 21.46
CA GLU A 92 4.12 -38.63 22.83
C GLU A 92 2.99 -38.57 23.87
N VAL A 93 1.89 -37.86 23.57
CA VAL A 93 0.71 -37.80 24.46
C VAL A 93 0.05 -39.18 24.62
N ARG A 94 0.03 -40.01 23.57
CA ARG A 94 -0.51 -41.38 23.65
C ARG A 94 0.37 -42.28 24.52
N GLN A 95 1.70 -42.16 24.40
CA GLN A 95 2.65 -42.90 25.23
C GLN A 95 2.52 -42.51 26.72
N LEU A 96 2.36 -41.22 27.01
CA LEU A 96 2.22 -40.72 28.38
C LEU A 96 0.91 -41.18 29.04
N LYS A 97 -0.20 -41.18 28.30
CA LYS A 97 -1.49 -41.74 28.76
C LYS A 97 -1.42 -43.25 29.00
N HIS A 98 -0.65 -43.98 28.20
CA HIS A 98 -0.44 -45.42 28.38
C HIS A 98 0.36 -45.71 29.66
N LEU A 99 1.44 -44.96 29.92
CA LEU A 99 2.23 -45.06 31.15
C LEU A 99 1.37 -44.78 32.41
N GLN A 100 0.54 -43.74 32.38
CA GLN A 100 -0.34 -43.40 33.50
C GLN A 100 -1.41 -44.48 33.79
N LYS A 101 -1.90 -45.18 32.77
CA LYS A 101 -2.82 -46.32 32.94
C LYS A 101 -2.15 -47.50 33.65
N LEU A 102 -0.89 -47.82 33.29
CA LEU A 102 -0.13 -48.88 33.93
C LEU A 102 0.12 -48.57 35.42
N GLN A 103 0.51 -47.34 35.75
CA GLN A 103 0.72 -46.91 37.13
C GLN A 103 -0.57 -46.94 37.98
N LYS A 104 -1.73 -46.59 37.41
CA LYS A 104 -3.02 -46.73 38.10
C LYS A 104 -3.37 -48.20 38.39
N LEU A 105 -3.06 -49.11 37.46
CA LEU A 105 -3.33 -50.53 37.63
C LEU A 105 -2.42 -51.16 38.71
N GLU A 106 -1.18 -50.72 38.81
CA GLU A 106 -0.23 -51.12 39.84
C GLU A 106 -0.66 -50.63 41.23
N LYS A 107 -1.07 -49.36 41.34
CA LYS A 107 -1.60 -48.78 42.58
C LYS A 107 -2.85 -49.51 43.08
N GLN A 108 -3.69 -50.00 42.17
CA GLN A 108 -4.91 -50.75 42.50
C GLN A 108 -4.63 -52.20 42.91
N LYS A 109 -3.53 -52.81 42.44
CA LYS A 109 -3.06 -54.12 42.93
C LYS A 109 -2.48 -54.01 44.33
N LEU A 110 -1.67 -52.98 44.59
CA LEU A 110 -1.05 -52.75 45.91
C LEU A 110 -2.12 -52.47 46.99
N GLU A 111 -3.20 -51.74 46.67
CA GLU A 111 -4.29 -51.49 47.61
C GLU A 111 -5.12 -52.75 47.95
N LYS A 112 -5.28 -53.65 46.96
CA LYS A 112 -5.97 -54.95 47.16
C LYS A 112 -5.12 -55.93 47.98
N GLU A 113 -3.79 -55.87 47.86
CA GLU A 113 -2.86 -56.67 48.64
C GLU A 113 -2.81 -56.22 50.11
N VAL A 114 -2.80 -54.91 50.38
CA VAL A 114 -2.85 -54.35 51.74
C VAL A 114 -4.19 -54.64 52.44
N LYS A 115 -5.32 -54.57 51.72
CA LYS A 115 -6.65 -54.95 52.26
C LYS A 115 -6.80 -56.45 52.50
N ALA A 116 -6.12 -57.30 51.72
CA ALA A 116 -6.11 -58.75 51.93
C ALA A 116 -5.21 -59.18 53.11
N GLN A 117 -4.14 -58.43 53.39
CA GLN A 117 -3.26 -58.68 54.54
C GLN A 117 -3.89 -58.24 55.88
N GLN A 118 -4.71 -57.19 55.90
CA GLN A 118 -5.38 -56.72 57.13
C GLN A 118 -6.56 -57.60 57.59
N LEU A 119 -7.06 -58.52 56.75
CA LEU A 119 -8.14 -59.47 57.11
C LEU A 119 -7.61 -60.82 57.64
N MET A 120 -6.31 -61.09 57.49
CA MET A 120 -5.66 -62.31 57.99
C MET A 120 -5.13 -62.18 59.44
N GLU A 121 -5.01 -60.96 59.98
CA GLU A 121 -4.50 -60.70 61.33
C GLU A 121 -5.55 -60.69 62.46
N VAL A 122 -6.85 -60.70 62.14
CA VAL A 122 -7.93 -60.74 63.16
C VAL A 122 -8.33 -62.17 63.53
N LYS A 123 -7.78 -63.20 62.88
CA LYS A 123 -8.08 -64.62 63.15
C LYS A 123 -7.09 -65.31 64.08
N LYS A 124 -6.71 -64.67 65.19
CA LYS A 124 -6.05 -65.37 66.29
C LYS A 124 -6.38 -64.76 67.66
N LYS A 125 -7.60 -64.97 68.14
CA LYS A 125 -7.88 -65.12 69.58
C LYS A 125 -9.27 -65.68 69.85
N LYS A 126 -9.24 -66.86 70.48
CA LYS A 126 -10.22 -67.45 71.39
C LYS A 126 -11.52 -67.98 70.79
N LYS A 127 -11.50 -69.32 70.69
CA LYS A 127 -12.62 -70.23 70.70
C LYS A 127 -13.47 -70.06 71.97
N GLU A 128 -14.71 -70.55 71.84
CA GLU A 128 -15.49 -71.25 72.87
C GLU A 128 -16.34 -70.39 73.80
N ASP A 129 -17.59 -70.16 73.34
CA ASP A 129 -18.86 -70.24 74.09
C ASP A 129 -19.98 -69.80 73.13
N VAL A 130 -20.34 -70.63 72.13
CA VAL A 130 -21.33 -71.73 72.22
C VAL A 130 -22.74 -71.18 72.49
N ALA A 131 -23.43 -70.80 71.42
CA ALA A 131 -24.38 -71.65 70.69
C ALA A 131 -25.87 -71.47 71.07
N ASN A 132 -26.24 -70.70 72.10
CA ASN A 132 -27.66 -70.55 72.47
C ASN A 132 -28.39 -69.28 71.98
N ALA A 133 -27.77 -68.44 71.13
CA ALA A 133 -28.41 -67.24 70.55
C ALA A 133 -28.82 -67.40 69.06
N LYS A 134 -28.39 -68.48 68.39
CA LYS A 134 -28.45 -68.62 66.93
C LYS A 134 -29.83 -69.00 66.34
N TYR A 135 -30.82 -69.36 67.14
CA TYR A 135 -32.12 -69.79 66.61
C TYR A 135 -33.14 -68.64 66.44
N HIS A 136 -33.18 -67.68 67.37
CA HIS A 136 -34.13 -66.56 67.30
C HIS A 136 -33.67 -65.40 66.41
N GLU A 137 -32.36 -65.17 66.26
CA GLU A 137 -31.80 -64.13 65.38
C GLU A 137 -31.98 -64.49 63.88
N ALA A 138 -31.89 -65.78 63.54
CA ALA A 138 -32.03 -66.27 62.16
C ALA A 138 -33.45 -66.08 61.60
N MET A 139 -34.49 -66.22 62.42
CA MET A 139 -35.90 -66.03 62.03
C MET A 139 -36.31 -64.56 61.89
N ARG A 140 -35.78 -63.65 62.73
CA ARG A 140 -36.00 -62.20 62.59
C ARG A 140 -35.31 -61.63 61.35
N LYS A 141 -34.09 -62.08 61.05
CA LYS A 141 -33.30 -61.65 59.89
C LYS A 141 -33.85 -62.17 58.56
N ALA A 142 -34.61 -63.26 58.56
CA ALA A 142 -35.31 -63.77 57.38
C ALA A 142 -36.56 -62.91 57.04
N LYS A 143 -37.42 -62.61 58.02
CA LYS A 143 -38.60 -61.74 57.82
C LYS A 143 -38.22 -60.29 57.48
N GLU A 144 -37.13 -59.77 58.06
CA GLU A 144 -36.62 -58.43 57.75
C GLU A 144 -36.07 -58.33 56.30
N ARG A 145 -35.43 -59.39 55.79
CA ARG A 145 -34.95 -59.45 54.40
C ARG A 145 -36.08 -59.57 53.39
N GLU A 146 -37.19 -60.20 53.75
CA GLU A 146 -38.37 -60.32 52.89
C GLU A 146 -39.15 -58.99 52.82
N LEU A 147 -39.36 -58.31 53.95
CA LEU A 147 -39.97 -56.97 53.97
C LEU A 147 -39.11 -55.94 53.21
N LYS A 148 -37.78 -56.00 53.36
CA LYS A 148 -36.85 -55.11 52.66
C LYS A 148 -36.78 -55.40 51.15
N ARG A 149 -36.97 -56.65 50.73
CA ARG A 149 -37.13 -56.99 49.30
C ARG A 149 -38.43 -56.43 48.72
N GLN A 150 -39.55 -56.56 49.44
CA GLN A 150 -40.84 -56.00 48.99
C GLN A 150 -40.79 -54.47 48.91
N GLN A 151 -40.17 -53.79 49.88
CA GLN A 151 -39.95 -52.33 49.84
C GLN A 151 -39.00 -51.89 48.72
N ALA A 152 -37.94 -52.66 48.43
CA ALA A 152 -37.02 -52.35 47.34
C ALA A 152 -37.65 -52.52 45.95
N VAL A 153 -38.54 -53.49 45.77
CA VAL A 153 -39.28 -53.67 44.52
C VAL A 153 -40.25 -52.52 44.29
N LEU A 154 -40.95 -52.06 45.34
CA LEU A 154 -41.88 -50.93 45.26
C LEU A 154 -41.15 -49.62 44.92
N LEU A 155 -40.02 -49.33 45.59
CA LEU A 155 -39.21 -48.14 45.31
C LEU A 155 -38.60 -48.17 43.89
N LYS A 156 -38.13 -49.34 43.44
CA LYS A 156 -37.58 -49.50 42.08
C LYS A 156 -38.66 -49.35 41.00
N ALA A 157 -39.90 -49.76 41.28
CA ALA A 157 -41.04 -49.53 40.40
C ALA A 157 -41.39 -48.03 40.32
N GLN A 158 -41.43 -47.33 41.47
CA GLN A 158 -41.70 -45.90 41.55
C GLN A 158 -40.61 -45.05 40.88
N GLU A 159 -39.33 -45.43 41.03
CA GLU A 159 -38.20 -44.77 40.38
C GLU A 159 -38.23 -44.96 38.85
N LYS A 160 -38.59 -46.17 38.37
CA LYS A 160 -38.76 -46.47 36.94
C LYS A 160 -39.92 -45.68 36.33
N GLU A 161 -40.98 -45.42 37.09
CA GLU A 161 -42.11 -44.60 36.65
C GLU A 161 -41.73 -43.12 36.57
N ARG A 162 -41.06 -42.58 37.59
CA ARG A 162 -40.53 -41.20 37.57
C ARG A 162 -39.58 -40.96 36.40
N LEU A 163 -38.67 -41.90 36.13
CA LEU A 163 -37.73 -41.78 35.02
C LEU A 163 -38.44 -41.79 33.65
N LYS A 164 -39.52 -42.57 33.50
CA LYS A 164 -40.36 -42.55 32.29
C LYS A 164 -41.08 -41.22 32.13
N GLU A 165 -41.61 -40.66 33.21
CA GLU A 165 -42.30 -39.37 33.18
C GLU A 165 -41.33 -38.22 32.89
N GLU A 166 -40.14 -38.23 33.48
CA GLU A 166 -39.06 -37.28 33.22
C GLU A 166 -38.59 -37.33 31.76
N LYS A 167 -38.40 -38.53 31.20
CA LYS A 167 -38.08 -38.70 29.76
C LYS A 167 -39.20 -38.17 28.87
N ARG A 168 -40.47 -38.30 29.27
CA ARG A 168 -41.61 -37.72 28.52
C ARG A 168 -41.63 -36.19 28.60
N ARG A 169 -41.32 -35.61 29.75
CA ARG A 169 -41.23 -34.15 29.94
C ARG A 169 -40.04 -33.56 29.17
N ALA A 170 -38.88 -34.21 29.22
CA ALA A 170 -37.70 -33.81 28.44
C ALA A 170 -37.98 -33.82 26.94
N LYS A 171 -38.65 -34.86 26.42
CA LYS A 171 -39.07 -34.92 25.00
C LYS A 171 -40.02 -33.79 24.60
N LYS A 172 -40.94 -33.37 25.48
CA LYS A 172 -41.84 -32.24 25.21
C LYS A 172 -41.08 -30.92 25.13
N LEU A 173 -40.14 -30.70 26.04
CA LEU A 173 -39.33 -29.47 26.11
C LEU A 173 -38.43 -29.34 24.87
N VAL A 174 -37.84 -30.44 24.39
CA VAL A 174 -37.07 -30.45 23.13
C VAL A 174 -37.95 -30.14 21.92
N LYS A 175 -39.17 -30.71 21.85
CA LYS A 175 -40.12 -30.40 20.76
C LYS A 175 -40.54 -28.93 20.78
N GLU A 176 -40.79 -28.37 21.95
CA GLU A 176 -41.16 -26.97 22.12
C GLU A 176 -40.03 -26.03 21.68
N ARG A 177 -38.78 -26.29 22.10
CA ARG A 177 -37.60 -25.54 21.65
C ARG A 177 -37.41 -25.61 20.14
N LYS A 178 -37.56 -26.79 19.52
CA LYS A 178 -37.44 -26.96 18.06
C LYS A 178 -38.51 -26.17 17.31
N LEU A 179 -39.74 -26.12 17.83
CA LEU A 179 -40.84 -25.36 17.23
C LEU A 179 -40.63 -23.85 17.39
N GLU A 180 -40.13 -23.41 18.55
CA GLU A 180 -39.80 -22.00 18.78
C GLU A 180 -38.62 -21.53 17.91
N GLN A 181 -37.60 -22.38 17.71
CA GLN A 181 -36.50 -22.12 16.80
C GLN A 181 -36.99 -22.00 15.35
N LYS A 182 -37.80 -22.94 14.86
CA LYS A 182 -38.43 -22.84 13.53
C LYS A 182 -39.27 -21.58 13.38
N ARG A 183 -39.95 -21.12 14.45
CA ARG A 183 -40.72 -19.87 14.43
C ARG A 183 -39.81 -18.64 14.32
N ARG A 184 -38.66 -18.63 15.01
CA ARG A 184 -37.65 -17.56 14.89
C ARG A 184 -37.05 -17.54 13.47
N GLU A 185 -36.67 -18.70 12.95
CA GLU A 185 -36.14 -18.85 11.59
C GLU A 185 -37.16 -18.38 10.54
N MET A 186 -38.43 -18.77 10.67
CA MET A 186 -39.51 -18.31 9.78
C MET A 186 -39.68 -16.79 9.79
N ILE A 187 -39.60 -16.15 10.96
CA ILE A 187 -39.68 -14.68 11.09
C ILE A 187 -38.48 -14.03 10.40
N LEU A 188 -37.27 -14.53 10.65
CA LEU A 188 -36.04 -14.03 10.04
C LEU A 188 -36.07 -14.19 8.51
N SER A 189 -36.46 -15.35 7.99
CA SER A 189 -36.63 -15.59 6.56
C SER A 189 -37.70 -14.70 5.94
N ARG A 190 -38.80 -14.41 6.65
CA ARG A 190 -39.82 -13.47 6.17
C ARG A 190 -39.29 -12.04 6.12
N GLU A 191 -38.40 -11.65 7.04
CA GLU A 191 -37.75 -10.35 7.03
C GLU A 191 -36.73 -10.23 5.89
N LEU A 192 -35.89 -11.25 5.69
CA LEU A 192 -34.91 -11.34 4.59
C LEU A 192 -35.57 -11.37 3.21
N LYS A 193 -36.78 -11.93 3.09
CA LYS A 193 -37.56 -11.95 1.84
C LYS A 193 -38.29 -10.63 1.57
N LYS A 194 -38.28 -9.66 2.49
CA LYS A 194 -38.80 -8.33 2.16
C LYS A 194 -37.87 -7.71 1.12
N PRO A 195 -38.39 -7.14 0.03
CA PRO A 195 -37.57 -6.39 -0.91
C PRO A 195 -36.87 -5.27 -0.14
N VAL A 196 -35.53 -5.30 -0.16
CA VAL A 196 -34.72 -4.25 0.43
C VAL A 196 -34.82 -3.04 -0.50
N GLU A 197 -35.57 -2.02 -0.10
CA GLU A 197 -35.61 -0.74 -0.81
C GLU A 197 -34.29 0.02 -0.59
N ASP A 198 -33.23 -0.38 -1.30
CA ASP A 198 -31.89 0.24 -1.28
C ASP A 198 -31.83 1.63 -1.92
N MET A 199 -32.98 2.25 -2.21
CA MET A 199 -33.04 3.56 -2.87
C MET A 199 -33.14 4.75 -1.89
N VAL A 200 -33.41 4.52 -0.60
CA VAL A 200 -33.52 5.60 0.40
C VAL A 200 -32.98 5.17 1.76
N LEU A 201 -31.88 5.79 2.19
CA LEU A 201 -31.42 5.74 3.57
C LEU A 201 -32.47 6.43 4.45
N ARG A 202 -33.19 5.67 5.29
CA ARG A 202 -34.22 6.21 6.21
C ARG A 202 -33.67 7.24 7.20
N ASP A 203 -32.39 7.12 7.54
CA ASP A 203 -31.66 7.99 8.47
C ASP A 203 -30.43 8.62 7.80
N ALA A 204 -30.63 9.30 6.68
CA ALA A 204 -29.54 10.03 6.01
C ALA A 204 -29.01 11.13 6.93
N LYS A 205 -27.81 10.92 7.50
CA LYS A 205 -27.07 11.99 8.17
C LYS A 205 -26.79 13.07 7.12
N PRO A 206 -26.99 14.37 7.43
CA PRO A 206 -26.63 15.43 6.50
C PRO A 206 -25.14 15.31 6.17
N LEU A 207 -24.80 15.55 4.90
CA LEU A 207 -23.40 15.66 4.50
C LEU A 207 -22.72 16.74 5.38
N PRO A 208 -21.50 16.51 5.86
CA PRO A 208 -20.77 17.53 6.59
C PRO A 208 -20.70 18.82 5.78
N GLU A 209 -20.97 19.97 6.41
CA GLU A 209 -20.75 21.26 5.79
C GLU A 209 -19.24 21.47 5.61
N LEU A 210 -18.76 21.38 4.37
CA LEU A 210 -17.37 21.64 4.04
C LEU A 210 -17.13 23.16 4.08
N THR A 211 -16.51 23.63 5.15
CA THR A 211 -16.07 25.04 5.23
C THR A 211 -14.94 25.28 4.25
N ARG A 212 -14.99 26.40 3.54
CA ARG A 212 -13.88 26.83 2.68
C ARG A 212 -12.59 26.93 3.47
N VAL A 213 -11.47 26.59 2.83
CA VAL A 213 -10.13 26.78 3.40
C VAL A 213 -9.96 28.24 3.81
N LYS A 214 -9.45 28.47 5.02
CA LYS A 214 -9.25 29.80 5.58
C LYS A 214 -8.38 30.64 4.63
N ASP A 215 -8.77 31.90 4.42
CA ASP A 215 -8.06 32.89 3.58
C ASP A 215 -8.01 32.57 2.07
N LEU A 216 -8.60 31.45 1.63
CA LEU A 216 -8.79 31.14 0.21
C LEU A 216 -10.04 31.86 -0.31
N LYS A 217 -9.84 32.81 -1.23
CA LYS A 217 -10.89 33.67 -1.81
C LYS A 217 -11.19 33.35 -3.27
N ILE A 218 -10.27 32.72 -3.99
CA ILE A 218 -10.44 32.28 -5.40
C ILE A 218 -11.08 30.88 -5.52
N SER A 219 -11.67 30.59 -6.68
CA SER A 219 -12.29 29.28 -6.96
C SER A 219 -11.28 28.13 -6.83
N GLY A 220 -11.78 26.92 -6.56
CA GLY A 220 -10.92 25.74 -6.41
C GLY A 220 -10.09 25.44 -7.66
N SER A 221 -10.64 25.70 -8.86
CA SER A 221 -9.91 25.57 -10.13
C SER A 221 -8.76 26.59 -10.23
N ALA A 222 -9.06 27.88 -10.00
CA ALA A 222 -8.03 28.92 -10.05
C ALA A 222 -6.91 28.68 -9.03
N PHE A 223 -7.26 28.17 -7.85
CA PHE A 223 -6.28 27.80 -6.83
C PHE A 223 -5.38 26.64 -7.27
N ALA A 224 -5.96 25.59 -7.86
CA ALA A 224 -5.20 24.46 -8.37
C ALA A 224 -4.23 24.89 -9.48
N ASP A 225 -4.70 25.74 -10.41
CA ASP A 225 -3.87 26.31 -11.47
C ASP A 225 -2.71 27.15 -10.90
N LEU A 226 -2.98 28.03 -9.91
CA LEU A 226 -1.93 28.79 -9.26
C LEU A 226 -0.94 27.91 -8.48
N CYS A 227 -1.38 26.81 -7.85
CA CYS A 227 -0.46 25.86 -7.22
C CYS A 227 0.47 25.23 -8.24
N MET A 228 -0.05 24.84 -9.42
CA MET A 228 0.77 24.34 -10.51
C MET A 228 1.80 25.39 -10.96
N VAL A 229 1.38 26.65 -11.12
CA VAL A 229 2.26 27.76 -11.52
C VAL A 229 3.34 28.00 -10.46
N GLN A 230 2.97 28.08 -9.18
CA GLN A 230 3.93 28.31 -8.10
C GLN A 230 4.98 27.20 -8.02
N GLU A 231 4.55 25.94 -8.04
CA GLU A 231 5.46 24.79 -7.99
C GLU A 231 6.34 24.72 -9.25
N PHE A 232 5.80 25.07 -10.42
CA PHE A 232 6.57 25.15 -11.65
C PHE A 232 7.69 26.20 -11.53
N LEU A 233 7.37 27.42 -11.09
CA LEU A 233 8.35 28.50 -10.93
C LEU A 233 9.41 28.17 -9.88
N HIS A 234 9.01 27.57 -8.76
CA HIS A 234 9.97 27.12 -7.74
C HIS A 234 10.95 26.06 -8.26
N ASN A 235 10.48 25.14 -9.11
CA ASN A 235 11.30 24.04 -9.60
C ASN A 235 12.13 24.40 -10.84
N PHE A 236 11.61 25.27 -11.71
CA PHE A 236 12.18 25.52 -13.03
C PHE A 236 12.46 26.99 -13.33
N GLY A 237 12.09 27.94 -12.45
CA GLY A 237 12.30 29.37 -12.67
C GLY A 237 13.76 29.72 -13.00
N THR A 238 14.71 29.19 -12.24
CA THR A 238 16.15 29.38 -12.51
C THR A 238 16.59 28.84 -13.88
N ALA A 239 15.97 27.76 -14.36
CA ALA A 239 16.29 27.20 -15.68
C ALA A 239 15.75 28.06 -16.83
N LEU A 240 14.79 28.92 -16.55
CA LEU A 240 14.21 29.90 -17.47
C LEU A 240 14.76 31.31 -17.27
N ASP A 241 15.84 31.47 -16.50
CA ASP A 241 16.42 32.75 -16.11
C ASP A 241 15.44 33.70 -15.38
N ILE A 242 14.42 33.15 -14.72
CA ILE A 242 13.50 33.89 -13.83
C ILE A 242 14.15 34.01 -12.46
N ASP A 243 14.30 35.24 -11.97
CA ASP A 243 14.89 35.49 -10.66
C ASP A 243 13.92 35.12 -9.54
N PHE A 244 14.27 34.08 -8.77
CA PHE A 244 13.43 33.56 -7.70
C PHE A 244 13.10 34.61 -6.63
N ASP A 245 14.07 35.44 -6.26
CA ASP A 245 13.91 36.36 -5.12
C ASP A 245 13.08 37.61 -5.48
N ASN A 246 13.01 37.96 -6.76
CA ASN A 246 12.40 39.22 -7.22
C ASN A 246 11.19 39.02 -8.14
N GLU A 247 11.13 37.94 -8.92
CA GLU A 247 10.12 37.76 -9.98
C GLU A 247 9.09 36.68 -9.66
N VAL A 248 9.32 35.82 -8.67
CA VAL A 248 8.38 34.76 -8.29
C VAL A 248 7.46 35.26 -7.17
N PRO A 249 6.20 35.63 -7.47
CA PRO A 249 5.27 36.13 -6.46
C PRO A 249 4.81 35.03 -5.50
N SER A 250 4.46 35.41 -4.27
CA SER A 250 3.86 34.47 -3.33
C SER A 250 2.42 34.10 -3.75
N MET A 251 1.90 32.99 -3.25
CA MET A 251 0.50 32.60 -3.46
C MET A 251 -0.49 33.69 -3.01
N ALA A 252 -0.17 34.42 -1.93
CA ALA A 252 -1.01 35.51 -1.46
C ALA A 252 -1.01 36.69 -2.44
N ASP A 253 0.14 37.03 -3.02
CA ASP A 253 0.28 38.12 -3.99
C ASP A 253 -0.43 37.77 -5.30
N MET A 254 -0.27 36.53 -5.79
CA MET A 254 -0.99 36.04 -6.96
C MET A 254 -2.51 36.04 -6.74
N GLN A 255 -2.99 35.55 -5.59
CA GLN A 255 -4.42 35.59 -5.26
C GLN A 255 -4.94 37.04 -5.19
N GLY A 256 -4.21 37.92 -4.49
CA GLY A 256 -4.59 39.33 -4.35
C GLY A 256 -4.63 40.05 -5.70
N SER A 257 -3.65 39.81 -6.56
CA SER A 257 -3.60 40.37 -7.93
C SER A 257 -4.71 39.82 -8.82
N LEU A 258 -5.04 38.52 -8.76
CA LEU A 258 -6.19 37.97 -9.50
C LEU A 258 -7.52 38.61 -9.10
N LEU A 259 -7.68 38.96 -7.82
CA LEU A 259 -8.88 39.58 -7.27
C LEU A 259 -8.86 41.12 -7.36
N ASN A 260 -7.76 41.71 -7.85
CA ASN A 260 -7.49 43.14 -7.82
C ASN A 260 -7.64 43.75 -6.39
N GLU A 261 -7.22 42.99 -5.37
CA GLU A 261 -7.19 43.46 -3.97
C GLU A 261 -5.92 44.29 -3.66
N ASN A 262 -4.85 44.08 -4.43
CA ASN A 262 -3.57 44.77 -4.27
C ASN A 262 -3.43 45.88 -5.33
N ASP A 263 -2.70 46.95 -5.01
CA ASP A 263 -2.38 48.02 -5.96
C ASP A 263 -1.36 47.58 -7.03
N GLU A 264 -0.57 46.54 -6.75
CA GLU A 264 0.44 45.99 -7.67
C GLU A 264 -0.07 44.73 -8.39
N ASP A 265 0.02 44.73 -9.72
CA ASP A 265 -0.29 43.58 -10.57
C ASP A 265 0.96 42.72 -10.79
N VAL A 266 0.94 41.49 -10.27
CA VAL A 266 2.01 40.51 -10.46
C VAL A 266 1.69 39.47 -11.53
N ILE A 267 0.41 39.33 -11.92
CA ILE A 267 -0.05 38.27 -12.82
C ILE A 267 0.26 38.62 -14.28
N THR A 268 0.06 39.88 -14.69
CA THR A 268 0.32 40.30 -16.07
C THR A 268 1.81 40.26 -16.43
N PRO A 269 2.74 40.81 -15.61
CA PRO A 269 4.17 40.70 -15.87
C PRO A 269 4.65 39.25 -15.89
N LEU A 270 4.18 38.42 -14.93
CA LEU A 270 4.51 37.01 -14.90
C LEU A 270 4.06 36.27 -16.17
N CYS A 271 2.85 36.56 -16.65
CA CYS A 271 2.35 36.02 -17.91
C CYS A 271 3.22 36.42 -19.11
N GLN A 272 3.73 37.65 -19.15
CA GLN A 272 4.62 38.12 -20.22
C GLN A 272 5.95 37.35 -20.19
N THR A 273 6.59 37.27 -19.03
CA THR A 273 7.88 36.56 -18.86
C THR A 273 7.76 35.08 -19.24
N MET A 274 6.71 34.40 -18.75
CA MET A 274 6.51 32.98 -19.06
C MET A 274 6.14 32.75 -20.52
N LEU A 275 5.32 33.62 -21.12
CA LEU A 275 4.97 33.52 -22.54
C LEU A 275 6.20 33.74 -23.43
N LEU A 276 7.06 34.71 -23.11
CA LEU A 276 8.33 34.93 -23.81
C LEU A 276 9.22 33.69 -23.76
N ALA A 277 9.36 33.07 -22.58
CA ALA A 277 10.11 31.82 -22.44
C ALA A 277 9.51 30.69 -23.30
N ALA A 278 8.19 30.57 -23.34
CA ALA A 278 7.51 29.51 -24.09
C ALA A 278 7.58 29.71 -25.62
N LEU A 279 7.66 30.97 -26.08
CA LEU A 279 7.87 31.32 -27.48
C LEU A 279 9.30 30.99 -27.95
N ASP A 280 10.30 31.08 -27.08
CA ASP A 280 11.68 30.69 -27.38
C ASP A 280 11.86 29.16 -27.35
N ASP A 281 11.36 28.49 -26.31
CA ASP A 281 11.39 27.03 -26.15
C ASP A 281 10.18 26.55 -25.33
N PRO A 282 9.27 25.72 -25.88
CA PRO A 282 9.42 24.91 -27.10
C PRO A 282 9.17 25.66 -28.42
N GLY A 283 8.61 26.87 -28.39
CA GLY A 283 8.20 27.62 -29.57
C GLY A 283 6.90 27.12 -30.22
N VAL A 284 6.52 27.79 -31.32
CA VAL A 284 5.28 27.55 -32.06
C VAL A 284 5.54 27.36 -33.55
N GLU A 285 4.78 26.45 -34.17
CA GLU A 285 4.79 26.21 -35.61
C GLU A 285 3.33 26.16 -36.13
N GLY A 286 3.14 26.44 -37.42
CA GLY A 286 1.84 26.34 -38.08
C GLY A 286 1.17 27.70 -38.39
N PRO A 287 -0.08 27.67 -38.91
CA PRO A 287 -0.75 28.87 -39.44
C PRO A 287 -1.01 29.98 -38.42
N CYS A 288 -1.08 29.64 -37.12
CA CYS A 288 -1.28 30.60 -36.03
C CYS A 288 0.03 31.01 -35.33
N ALA A 289 1.20 30.60 -35.88
CA ALA A 289 2.52 30.99 -35.39
C ALA A 289 3.01 32.34 -35.97
N GLU A 290 2.14 33.06 -36.67
CA GLU A 290 2.41 34.38 -37.26
C GLU A 290 1.27 35.35 -36.91
N THR A 291 1.63 36.62 -36.70
CA THR A 291 0.68 37.73 -36.54
C THR A 291 -0.07 38.00 -37.85
N ALA A 292 -1.16 38.77 -37.79
CA ALA A 292 -1.89 39.22 -38.99
C ALA A 292 -1.03 39.99 -40.01
N LEU A 293 0.13 40.50 -39.60
CA LEU A 293 1.11 41.18 -40.46
C LEU A 293 2.17 40.24 -41.05
N GLY A 294 2.09 38.92 -40.78
CA GLY A 294 3.05 37.92 -41.25
C GLY A 294 4.37 37.89 -40.46
N VAL A 295 4.42 38.51 -39.28
CA VAL A 295 5.58 38.43 -38.38
C VAL A 295 5.42 37.20 -37.50
N LYS A 296 6.43 36.32 -37.46
CA LYS A 296 6.45 35.13 -36.60
C LYS A 296 6.43 35.51 -35.12
N LEU A 297 5.73 34.73 -34.29
CA LEU A 297 5.56 35.04 -32.87
C LEU A 297 6.89 35.07 -32.09
N ASP A 298 7.87 34.25 -32.48
CA ASP A 298 9.23 34.23 -31.89
C ASP A 298 10.02 35.53 -32.11
N GLN A 299 9.60 36.37 -33.06
CA GLN A 299 10.22 37.65 -33.41
C GLN A 299 9.47 38.84 -32.85
N VAL A 300 8.33 38.64 -32.19
CA VAL A 300 7.52 39.72 -31.63
C VAL A 300 7.99 40.05 -30.23
N GLU A 301 8.28 41.33 -29.98
CA GLU A 301 8.52 41.82 -28.62
C GLU A 301 7.20 41.85 -27.84
N VAL A 302 7.08 41.01 -26.81
CA VAL A 302 5.90 40.94 -25.94
C VAL A 302 5.92 42.08 -24.94
N ASN A 303 4.82 42.81 -24.83
CA ASN A 303 4.60 43.90 -23.89
C ASN A 303 3.12 43.96 -23.48
N GLU A 304 2.77 44.87 -22.56
CA GLU A 304 1.42 44.99 -22.02
C GLU A 304 0.33 45.21 -23.08
N SER A 305 0.66 45.89 -24.19
CA SER A 305 -0.32 46.22 -25.23
C SER A 305 -0.62 45.07 -26.19
N ASN A 306 0.29 44.09 -26.32
CA ASN A 306 0.16 42.99 -27.29
C ASN A 306 0.13 41.59 -26.67
N VAL A 307 0.43 41.45 -25.36
CA VAL A 307 0.45 40.15 -24.65
C VAL A 307 -0.84 39.36 -24.84
N SER A 308 -1.99 40.05 -24.87
CA SER A 308 -3.31 39.40 -25.02
C SER A 308 -3.44 38.68 -26.37
N GLU A 309 -3.03 39.33 -27.45
CA GLU A 309 -3.12 38.77 -28.80
C GLU A 309 -2.05 37.71 -29.05
N ILE A 310 -0.83 37.94 -28.56
CA ILE A 310 0.26 36.96 -28.68
C ILE A 310 -0.08 35.70 -27.89
N LEU A 311 -0.62 35.83 -26.68
CA LEU A 311 -1.10 34.70 -25.87
C LEU A 311 -2.21 33.94 -26.60
N ARG A 312 -3.17 34.64 -27.21
CA ARG A 312 -4.26 34.03 -27.99
C ARG A 312 -3.72 33.20 -29.14
N LEU A 313 -2.83 33.77 -29.96
CA LEU A 313 -2.22 33.09 -31.10
C LEU A 313 -1.35 31.91 -30.64
N PHE A 314 -0.59 32.07 -29.56
CA PHE A 314 0.20 31.01 -28.95
C PHE A 314 -0.66 29.82 -28.53
N ILE A 315 -1.75 30.08 -27.80
CA ILE A 315 -2.69 29.03 -27.36
C ILE A 315 -3.26 28.29 -28.57
N ILE A 316 -3.76 29.01 -29.58
CA ILE A 316 -4.35 28.37 -30.77
C ILE A 316 -3.29 27.54 -31.53
N ALA A 317 -2.07 28.06 -31.68
CA ALA A 317 -1.00 27.36 -32.36
C ALA A 317 -0.59 26.06 -31.66
N ARG A 318 -0.59 26.05 -30.32
CA ARG A 318 -0.19 24.87 -29.51
C ARG A 318 -1.33 23.85 -29.36
N ASN A 319 -2.58 24.30 -29.17
CA ASN A 319 -3.73 23.41 -28.97
C ASN A 319 -4.31 22.86 -30.28
N ALA A 320 -3.85 23.35 -31.44
CA ALA A 320 -4.38 23.09 -32.79
C ALA A 320 -5.85 23.52 -33.02
N GLU A 321 -6.61 23.79 -31.97
CA GLU A 321 -7.98 24.32 -31.99
C GLU A 321 -8.17 25.44 -30.95
N PRO A 322 -9.10 26.39 -31.18
CA PRO A 322 -9.50 27.36 -30.17
C PRO A 322 -10.06 26.68 -28.92
N ASN A 323 -9.76 27.25 -27.75
CA ASN A 323 -10.34 26.90 -26.47
C ASN A 323 -11.00 28.12 -25.81
N GLU A 324 -11.70 27.89 -24.69
CA GLU A 324 -12.43 28.92 -23.95
C GLU A 324 -11.59 30.17 -23.59
N ILE A 325 -10.29 29.98 -23.34
CA ILE A 325 -9.36 31.06 -23.03
C ILE A 325 -9.05 31.87 -24.29
N SER A 326 -8.69 31.21 -25.40
CA SER A 326 -8.40 31.88 -26.66
C SER A 326 -9.63 32.60 -27.25
N ASP A 327 -10.82 32.03 -27.08
CA ASP A 327 -12.07 32.66 -27.50
C ASP A 327 -12.30 33.93 -26.69
N SER A 328 -12.11 33.88 -25.37
CA SER A 328 -12.25 35.04 -24.48
C SER A 328 -11.26 36.16 -24.79
N LEU A 329 -10.04 35.82 -25.21
CA LEU A 329 -9.00 36.77 -25.61
C LEU A 329 -9.29 37.47 -26.94
N THR A 330 -10.26 37.00 -27.72
CA THR A 330 -10.66 37.65 -28.99
C THR A 330 -11.32 39.01 -28.73
N ASP A 331 -12.15 39.09 -27.68
CA ASP A 331 -12.96 40.27 -27.39
C ASP A 331 -12.50 41.05 -26.15
N LYS A 332 -11.58 40.49 -25.36
CA LYS A 332 -11.15 41.07 -24.07
C LYS A 332 -9.62 40.97 -23.89
N PRO A 333 -8.97 42.01 -23.35
CA PRO A 333 -7.56 41.90 -22.96
C PRO A 333 -7.38 40.92 -21.81
N PHE A 334 -6.19 40.36 -21.67
CA PHE A 334 -5.80 39.44 -20.59
C PHE A 334 -6.12 39.99 -19.20
N THR A 335 -5.90 41.28 -18.98
CA THR A 335 -6.17 41.98 -17.71
C THR A 335 -7.65 42.00 -17.33
N ALA A 336 -8.56 41.87 -18.31
CA ALA A 336 -10.01 41.84 -18.10
C ALA A 336 -10.60 40.42 -18.03
N LEU A 337 -9.77 39.38 -18.12
CA LEU A 337 -10.21 38.00 -17.95
C LEU A 337 -10.60 37.71 -16.49
N SER A 338 -11.44 36.68 -16.30
CA SER A 338 -11.79 36.22 -14.95
C SER A 338 -10.57 35.62 -14.21
N PRO A 339 -10.58 35.58 -12.86
CA PRO A 339 -9.49 34.98 -12.08
C PRO A 339 -9.12 33.56 -12.54
N SER A 340 -10.13 32.73 -12.82
CA SER A 340 -9.93 31.36 -13.32
C SER A 340 -9.29 31.33 -14.71
N GLN A 341 -9.68 32.23 -15.60
CA GLN A 341 -9.09 32.28 -16.94
C GLN A 341 -7.64 32.78 -16.91
N LYS A 342 -7.32 33.79 -16.07
CA LYS A 342 -5.94 34.26 -15.90
C LYS A 342 -5.04 33.16 -15.33
N ALA A 343 -5.48 32.48 -14.28
CA ALA A 343 -4.75 31.35 -13.69
C ALA A 343 -4.60 30.19 -14.68
N GLY A 344 -5.68 29.83 -15.39
CA GLY A 344 -5.67 28.80 -16.42
C GLY A 344 -4.74 29.11 -17.60
N SER A 345 -4.61 30.38 -18.00
CA SER A 345 -3.63 30.80 -19.01
C SER A 345 -2.19 30.57 -18.55
N LEU A 346 -1.86 30.91 -17.30
CA LEU A 346 -0.54 30.67 -16.75
C LEU A 346 -0.25 29.16 -16.64
N ALA A 347 -1.22 28.38 -16.17
CA ALA A 347 -1.11 26.92 -16.09
C ALA A 347 -0.94 26.27 -17.48
N PHE A 348 -1.62 26.79 -18.50
CA PHE A 348 -1.41 26.38 -19.88
C PHE A 348 0.05 26.62 -20.31
N ILE A 349 0.59 27.82 -20.08
CA ILE A 349 1.99 28.14 -20.41
C ILE A 349 2.96 27.21 -19.66
N CYS A 350 2.71 26.91 -18.38
CA CYS A 350 3.52 25.93 -17.63
C CYS A 350 3.56 24.57 -18.33
N ASN A 351 2.41 24.04 -18.75
CA ASN A 351 2.33 22.75 -19.44
C ASN A 351 3.11 22.75 -20.76
N GLU A 352 3.06 23.85 -21.50
CA GLU A 352 3.84 24.00 -22.72
C GLU A 352 5.34 24.07 -22.45
N LEU A 353 5.76 24.85 -21.44
CA LEU A 353 7.15 24.97 -21.01
C LEU A 353 7.74 23.64 -20.51
N LEU A 354 6.94 22.79 -19.85
CA LEU A 354 7.37 21.45 -19.43
C LEU A 354 7.80 20.57 -20.61
N CYS A 355 7.32 20.86 -21.83
CA CYS A 355 7.73 20.19 -23.06
C CYS A 355 9.00 20.80 -23.68
N GLY A 356 9.50 21.92 -23.14
CA GLY A 356 10.70 22.60 -23.58
C GLY A 356 11.96 21.77 -23.33
N ARG A 357 12.93 21.87 -24.24
CA ARG A 357 14.22 21.19 -24.14
C ARG A 357 15.02 21.66 -22.93
N THR A 358 14.94 22.94 -22.59
CA THR A 358 15.65 23.51 -21.43
C THR A 358 15.19 22.83 -20.14
N ILE A 359 13.88 22.73 -19.93
CA ILE A 359 13.30 22.09 -18.76
C ILE A 359 13.52 20.58 -18.78
N CYS A 360 13.36 19.92 -19.92
CA CYS A 360 13.61 18.48 -20.03
C CYS A 360 15.04 18.12 -19.63
N ARG A 361 16.04 18.90 -20.08
CA ARG A 361 17.44 18.72 -19.68
C ARG A 361 17.67 18.97 -18.21
N GLU A 362 17.01 19.98 -17.63
CA GLU A 362 17.10 20.26 -16.20
C GLU A 362 16.52 19.10 -15.37
N ILE A 363 15.40 18.51 -15.81
CA ILE A 363 14.81 17.33 -15.18
C ILE A 363 15.78 16.15 -15.25
N GLU A 364 16.36 15.86 -16.42
CA GLU A 364 17.35 14.80 -16.60
C GLU A 364 18.57 15.01 -15.69
N SER A 365 19.11 16.24 -15.65
CA SER A 365 20.23 16.65 -14.79
C SER A 365 19.91 16.44 -13.30
N LYS A 366 18.74 16.88 -12.83
CA LYS A 366 18.30 16.69 -11.44
C LYS A 366 18.12 15.22 -11.08
N ILE A 367 17.64 14.39 -12.00
CA ILE A 367 17.52 12.93 -11.79
C ILE A 367 18.90 12.29 -11.62
N GLU A 368 19.88 12.66 -12.45
CA GLU A 368 21.26 12.20 -12.34
C GLU A 368 21.93 12.68 -11.04
N TYR A 369 21.70 13.94 -10.67
CA TYR A 369 22.17 14.51 -9.42
C TYR A 369 21.59 13.77 -8.20
N MET A 370 20.28 13.51 -8.18
CA MET A 370 19.64 12.73 -7.13
C MET A 370 20.17 11.30 -7.03
N SER A 371 20.45 10.67 -8.17
CA SER A 371 21.08 9.34 -8.22
C SER A 371 22.49 9.37 -7.61
N SER A 372 23.26 10.41 -7.91
CA SER A 372 24.58 10.65 -7.32
C SER A 372 24.51 10.88 -5.81
N LEU A 373 23.53 11.67 -5.33
CA LEU A 373 23.30 11.88 -3.90
C LEU A 373 22.93 10.58 -3.18
N ARG A 374 22.10 9.72 -3.76
CA ARG A 374 21.78 8.40 -3.18
C ARG A 374 23.02 7.51 -3.09
N HIS A 375 23.87 7.50 -4.12
CA HIS A 375 25.13 6.76 -4.10
C HIS A 375 26.06 7.28 -2.99
N ASN A 376 26.25 8.60 -2.91
CA ASN A 376 27.08 9.23 -1.89
C ASN A 376 26.53 8.99 -0.47
N LYS A 377 25.20 9.07 -0.29
CA LYS A 377 24.52 8.73 0.96
C LYS A 377 24.82 7.29 1.38
N TRP A 378 24.72 6.34 0.46
CA TRP A 378 25.04 4.93 0.74
C TRP A 378 26.50 4.73 1.17
N ILE A 379 27.45 5.42 0.53
CA ILE A 379 28.86 5.40 0.93
C ILE A 379 29.03 5.98 2.34
N ALA A 380 28.42 7.13 2.61
CA ALA A 380 28.48 7.78 3.92
C ALA A 380 27.91 6.90 5.03
N GLU A 381 26.75 6.27 4.79
CA GLU A 381 26.13 5.30 5.69
C GLU A 381 27.00 4.03 5.87
N GLY A 382 27.66 3.58 4.82
CA GLY A 382 28.64 2.49 4.88
C GLY A 382 29.84 2.81 5.77
N ASN A 383 30.41 4.00 5.61
CA ASN A 383 31.51 4.49 6.44
C ASN A 383 31.07 4.68 7.90
N LEU A 384 29.86 5.20 8.13
CA LEU A 384 29.29 5.33 9.47
C LEU A 384 29.15 3.97 10.16
N ARG A 385 28.69 2.94 9.45
CA ARG A 385 28.62 1.56 9.98
C ARG A 385 29.99 1.02 10.35
N LYS A 386 31.00 1.21 9.50
CA LYS A 386 32.39 0.80 9.80
C LYS A 386 32.94 1.51 11.03
N LEU A 387 32.72 2.82 11.15
CA LEU A 387 33.16 3.59 12.31
C LEU A 387 32.44 3.13 13.59
N LYS A 388 31.13 2.88 13.54
CA LYS A 388 30.38 2.31 14.67
C LYS A 388 30.90 0.93 15.08
N ALA A 389 31.17 0.05 14.11
CA ALA A 389 31.74 -1.27 14.39
C ALA A 389 33.15 -1.18 15.00
N LEU A 390 34.01 -0.29 14.49
CA LEU A 390 35.33 -0.03 15.06
C LEU A 390 35.24 0.57 16.47
N GLN A 391 34.28 1.45 16.72
CA GLN A 391 34.02 2.00 18.04
C GLN A 391 33.61 0.90 19.02
N GLN A 392 32.70 0.00 18.64
CA GLN A 392 32.30 -1.14 19.46
C GLN A 392 33.43 -2.16 19.66
N GLN A 393 34.33 -2.32 18.70
CA GLN A 393 35.51 -3.18 18.86
C GLN A 393 36.60 -2.57 19.74
N LYS A 394 36.81 -1.25 19.66
CA LYS A 394 37.83 -0.54 20.46
C LYS A 394 37.35 -0.22 21.88
N PHE A 395 36.06 -0.02 22.03
CA PHE A 395 35.38 0.20 23.30
C PHE A 395 34.19 -0.76 23.36
N PRO A 396 34.44 -2.08 23.51
CA PRO A 396 33.35 -3.00 23.82
C PRO A 396 32.74 -2.47 25.11
N GLU A 397 31.45 -2.17 25.09
CA GLU A 397 30.72 -1.68 26.26
C GLU A 397 31.14 -2.53 27.46
N SER A 398 31.88 -1.90 28.40
CA SER A 398 32.05 -2.51 29.70
C SER A 398 30.64 -2.62 30.25
N LYS A 399 30.19 -3.86 30.47
CA LYS A 399 28.95 -4.15 31.18
C LYS A 399 29.08 -3.57 32.58
N ILE A 400 28.77 -2.29 32.72
CA ILE A 400 28.42 -1.69 33.99
C ILE A 400 26.91 -1.89 34.09
N PRO A 401 26.43 -2.70 35.05
CA PRO A 401 25.00 -2.82 35.26
C PRO A 401 24.51 -1.45 35.73
N ASN A 402 23.65 -0.81 34.94
CA ASN A 402 22.98 0.42 35.33
C ASN A 402 22.06 0.09 36.53
N LYS A 403 22.60 0.24 37.73
CA LYS A 403 21.83 0.45 38.94
C LYS A 403 21.72 1.97 39.09
N THR A 404 20.50 2.46 38.91
CA THR A 404 20.00 3.75 39.39
C THR A 404 20.61 4.12 40.75
N THR A 405 21.18 5.31 40.88
CA THR A 405 20.68 6.43 41.71
C THR A 405 21.71 7.57 41.78
N ALA A 406 21.25 8.78 41.50
CA ALA A 406 21.63 10.10 42.03
C ALA A 406 22.98 10.25 42.75
N SER A 407 23.80 11.23 42.33
CA SER A 407 23.88 12.57 42.96
C SER A 407 25.13 13.36 42.50
N GLU A 408 24.88 14.62 42.16
CA GLU A 408 25.69 15.84 42.38
C GLU A 408 27.23 15.80 42.32
N GLU A 409 27.82 16.55 41.38
CA GLU A 409 28.96 17.46 41.62
C GLU A 409 28.85 18.66 40.66
N LYS A 410 28.48 19.86 41.12
CA LYS A 410 29.34 20.93 41.64
C LYS A 410 30.63 21.22 40.84
N LYS A 411 30.51 22.27 40.01
CA LYS A 411 31.47 23.36 39.70
C LYS A 411 32.92 23.22 40.18
N SER A 412 33.83 23.39 39.21
CA SER A 412 35.21 23.88 39.41
C SER A 412 35.37 25.36 38.98
N PRO A 413 36.40 26.10 39.47
CA PRO A 413 36.26 27.50 39.86
C PRO A 413 37.07 28.54 39.04
N GLY A 414 36.52 29.78 39.01
CA GLY A 414 37.18 31.11 39.09
C GLY A 414 38.30 31.47 38.10
N LYS A 415 38.29 32.59 37.38
CA LYS A 415 38.34 34.02 37.79
C LYS A 415 38.62 34.80 36.47
N LYS A 416 38.26 36.07 36.19
CA LYS A 416 37.90 37.27 36.97
C LYS A 416 37.35 38.34 35.99
N ALA A 417 36.51 39.21 36.58
CA ALA A 417 36.33 40.66 36.31
C ALA A 417 35.43 41.07 35.11
N SER A 418 34.48 42.01 35.21
CA SER A 418 34.24 43.05 36.22
C SER A 418 32.83 43.70 36.09
N THR A 419 32.30 44.16 37.24
CA THR A 419 31.57 45.45 37.46
C THR A 419 30.07 45.60 37.13
N GLN A 420 29.30 45.81 38.22
CA GLN A 420 28.10 46.67 38.43
C GLN A 420 26.79 46.34 37.68
N ALA A 421 25.58 46.45 38.23
CA ALA A 421 25.07 46.91 39.52
C ALA A 421 23.64 46.33 39.73
N THR A 422 23.20 46.40 40.98
CA THR A 422 21.94 45.95 41.59
C THR A 422 20.74 46.84 41.26
N THR A 423 19.53 46.26 41.23
CA THR A 423 18.38 46.71 42.05
C THR A 423 17.37 45.57 42.21
N ALA A 424 17.04 45.26 43.47
CA ALA A 424 15.87 44.49 43.90
C ALA A 424 14.64 45.42 43.86
N THR A 425 13.37 44.98 43.89
CA THR A 425 12.72 44.36 45.06
C THR A 425 11.25 44.03 44.73
N THR A 426 10.75 42.94 45.34
CA THR A 426 9.37 42.63 45.80
C THR A 426 8.20 42.32 44.84
N THR A 427 7.80 41.05 44.90
CA THR A 427 6.42 40.50 44.78
C THR A 427 5.60 40.83 46.07
N PRO A 428 4.24 40.68 46.11
CA PRO A 428 3.62 39.36 46.33
C PRO A 428 2.21 39.10 45.71
N ASN A 429 1.95 37.82 45.38
CA ASN A 429 0.68 37.03 45.45
C ASN A 429 -0.62 37.56 44.80
N GLU A 430 -1.55 36.77 44.21
CA GLU A 430 -1.88 35.34 44.34
C GLU A 430 -2.90 34.93 43.24
N LYS A 431 -2.96 33.62 42.96
CA LYS A 431 -4.04 32.81 42.36
C LYS A 431 -4.07 32.58 40.84
N GLU A 432 -3.17 31.71 40.40
CA GLU A 432 -3.52 30.62 39.47
C GLU A 432 -3.29 29.27 40.15
N ARG A 433 -4.31 28.41 40.17
CA ARG A 433 -4.20 26.99 40.54
C ARG A 433 -4.53 26.13 39.32
N LYS A 434 -3.49 25.62 38.67
CA LYS A 434 -3.55 24.46 37.76
C LYS A 434 -3.86 23.19 38.57
N ARG A 435 -4.86 22.42 38.13
CA ARG A 435 -5.04 20.98 38.43
C ARG A 435 -4.51 20.24 37.19
N LYS A 436 -3.43 19.47 37.27
CA LYS A 436 -3.22 18.13 37.86
C LYS A 436 -3.85 17.02 37.01
N VAL A 437 -3.03 16.43 36.13
CA VAL A 437 -3.13 15.03 35.72
C VAL A 437 -1.89 14.35 36.30
N VAL A 438 -2.12 13.29 37.06
CA VAL A 438 -1.12 12.43 37.68
C VAL A 438 -1.27 11.05 37.07
N GLU A 439 -0.10 10.45 36.88
CA GLU A 439 0.24 9.11 36.44
C GLU A 439 -0.43 8.01 37.29
N ASP A 440 -0.60 6.83 36.69
CA ASP A 440 -0.43 5.56 37.39
C ASP A 440 0.15 4.52 36.41
N GLU A 441 1.02 3.67 36.95
CA GLU A 441 1.94 2.78 36.22
C GLU A 441 1.37 1.38 35.96
N GLY A 442 1.82 0.78 34.84
CA GLY A 442 2.32 -0.61 34.79
C GLY A 442 1.34 -1.77 34.55
N SER A 443 1.50 -2.48 33.42
CA SER A 443 1.77 -3.92 33.43
C SER A 443 2.17 -4.43 32.03
N ASP A 444 3.28 -5.16 32.03
CA ASP A 444 3.78 -6.14 31.05
C ASP A 444 2.71 -7.17 30.63
N GLY A 445 2.76 -7.59 29.36
CA GLY A 445 1.90 -8.61 28.76
C GLY A 445 2.12 -8.71 27.24
N SER A 446 3.08 -9.53 26.84
CA SER A 446 3.17 -10.10 25.48
C SER A 446 1.97 -11.01 25.25
N ASP A 447 1.22 -10.84 24.15
CA ASP A 447 0.44 -11.91 23.53
C ASP A 447 0.25 -11.58 22.03
N ASP A 448 0.79 -12.49 21.21
CA ASP A 448 0.45 -12.71 19.80
C ASP A 448 -0.92 -13.40 19.77
N ASP A 449 -1.90 -12.88 19.03
CA ASP A 449 -3.08 -13.64 18.60
C ASP A 449 -3.43 -13.20 17.17
N ASP A 450 -2.97 -14.00 16.21
CA ASP A 450 -3.51 -14.08 14.84
C ASP A 450 -4.74 -15.02 14.91
N ASP A 451 -5.94 -14.45 14.79
CA ASP A 451 -7.19 -15.20 14.59
C ASP A 451 -7.30 -15.64 13.12
N ASP A 452 -6.85 -16.87 12.82
CA ASP A 452 -7.25 -17.63 11.62
C ASP A 452 -8.45 -18.53 12.00
N GLU A 453 -9.66 -18.07 11.69
CA GLU A 453 -10.87 -18.90 11.68
C GLU A 453 -10.89 -19.74 10.39
N ASP A 454 -10.34 -20.96 10.44
CA ASP A 454 -10.59 -22.00 9.43
C ASP A 454 -11.76 -22.89 9.89
N ASP A 455 -12.81 -22.84 9.07
CA ASP A 455 -14.02 -23.64 9.03
C ASP A 455 -13.66 -25.08 8.63
N ASP A 456 -13.77 -26.04 9.56
CA ASP A 456 -13.66 -27.48 9.24
C ASP A 456 -15.09 -28.02 8.99
N ASP A 457 -15.45 -28.07 7.70
CA ASP A 457 -16.52 -28.91 7.16
C ASP A 457 -16.23 -30.39 7.50
N GLU A 458 -16.95 -30.96 8.46
CA GLU A 458 -17.03 -32.42 8.61
C GLU A 458 -18.02 -32.97 7.58
N GLU A 459 -17.48 -33.47 6.47
CA GLU A 459 -18.12 -34.42 5.56
C GLU A 459 -18.65 -35.62 6.38
N ILE A 460 -19.97 -35.68 6.53
CA ILE A 460 -20.66 -36.88 7.00
C ILE A 460 -20.88 -37.76 5.78
N GLU A 461 -20.09 -38.84 5.68
CA GLU A 461 -20.34 -39.88 4.69
C GLU A 461 -21.72 -40.50 4.91
N GLU A 462 -22.46 -40.54 3.80
CA GLU A 462 -23.72 -41.22 3.59
C GLU A 462 -23.46 -42.73 3.57
N ASP A 463 -23.98 -43.45 4.57
CA ASP A 463 -24.28 -44.88 4.43
C ASP A 463 -25.78 -44.98 4.16
N ASP A 464 -26.09 -45.22 2.89
CA ASP A 464 -27.37 -45.69 2.38
C ASP A 464 -27.70 -47.07 2.97
N ASP A 465 -28.81 -47.16 3.69
CA ASP A 465 -29.59 -48.39 3.76
C ASP A 465 -31.03 -48.00 3.40
N GLU A 466 -31.38 -48.34 2.16
CA GLU A 466 -32.73 -48.35 1.59
C GLU A 466 -33.67 -49.18 2.47
N ASP A 467 -34.85 -48.64 2.79
CA ASP A 467 -36.05 -49.45 2.91
C ASP A 467 -37.23 -48.67 2.33
N ASP A 468 -37.69 -49.26 1.24
CA ASP A 468 -38.82 -49.02 0.36
C ASP A 468 -40.15 -48.86 1.13
N ASP A 469 -40.95 -47.85 0.76
CA ASP A 469 -42.42 -47.93 0.87
C ASP A 469 -43.07 -46.91 -0.09
N GLU A 470 -43.60 -47.50 -1.15
CA GLU A 470 -44.31 -46.98 -2.31
C GLU A 470 -45.72 -46.44 -1.98
N ALA A 471 -46.08 -45.28 -2.56
CA ALA A 471 -47.44 -44.85 -2.96
C ALA A 471 -47.28 -43.47 -3.66
N GLY A 472 -47.47 -43.30 -4.98
CA GLY A 472 -48.74 -43.40 -5.73
C GLY A 472 -49.65 -42.21 -5.34
N GLU A 473 -50.05 -41.24 -6.18
CA GLU A 473 -50.39 -41.19 -7.60
C GLU A 473 -50.52 -39.70 -8.06
N GLU A 474 -50.26 -39.45 -9.36
CA GLU A 474 -51.02 -38.58 -10.31
C GLU A 474 -51.08 -37.04 -10.12
N ASP A 475 -51.10 -36.16 -11.13
CA ASP A 475 -51.04 -36.20 -12.61
C ASP A 475 -51.08 -34.73 -13.13
N GLU A 476 -50.78 -34.55 -14.43
CA GLU A 476 -51.00 -33.42 -15.36
C GLU A 476 -50.09 -32.18 -15.24
N GLY A 477 -49.43 -31.68 -16.30
CA GLY A 477 -49.52 -31.91 -17.74
C GLY A 477 -49.43 -30.57 -18.51
N GLY A 478 -48.72 -30.54 -19.64
CA GLY A 478 -48.72 -29.49 -20.69
C GLY A 478 -47.39 -28.73 -20.81
N ASP A 479 -46.54 -28.97 -21.81
CA ASP A 479 -46.66 -28.70 -23.28
C ASP A 479 -46.83 -27.18 -23.55
N ASP A 480 -46.21 -26.51 -24.51
CA ASP A 480 -45.32 -26.85 -25.63
C ASP A 480 -44.92 -25.49 -26.31
N ASP A 481 -43.93 -25.54 -27.21
CA ASP A 481 -43.76 -24.71 -28.43
C ASP A 481 -43.44 -23.19 -28.31
N GLU A 482 -42.72 -22.51 -29.22
CA GLU A 482 -41.91 -22.78 -30.43
C GLU A 482 -41.27 -21.42 -30.85
N ASP A 483 -40.31 -21.48 -31.80
CA ASP A 483 -39.84 -20.43 -32.75
C ASP A 483 -38.94 -19.26 -32.28
N ASP A 484 -38.01 -18.71 -33.07
CA ASP A 484 -37.22 -19.11 -34.26
C ASP A 484 -36.26 -17.93 -34.56
N SER A 485 -35.16 -18.24 -35.25
CA SER A 485 -34.44 -17.43 -36.25
C SER A 485 -33.45 -16.29 -35.88
N ASP A 486 -32.28 -16.42 -36.53
CA ASP A 486 -31.34 -15.42 -37.10
C ASP A 486 -30.43 -14.59 -36.17
N ASP A 487 -29.17 -14.28 -36.47
CA ASP A 487 -28.14 -14.67 -37.47
C ASP A 487 -26.81 -13.99 -37.04
N GLU A 488 -25.68 -14.54 -37.48
CA GLU A 488 -24.36 -13.92 -37.70
C GLU A 488 -23.60 -13.16 -36.57
N SER A 489 -22.49 -13.78 -36.13
CA SER A 489 -21.10 -13.37 -36.42
C SER A 489 -20.17 -13.62 -35.22
N GLY A 490 -19.04 -14.27 -35.53
CA GLY A 490 -18.19 -14.94 -34.55
C GLY A 490 -17.36 -14.03 -33.66
N ASP A 491 -17.07 -14.55 -32.48
CA ASP A 491 -15.94 -14.15 -31.66
C ASP A 491 -15.22 -15.42 -31.21
N GLU A 492 -14.24 -15.87 -32.01
CA GLU A 492 -13.25 -16.86 -31.56
C GLU A 492 -12.35 -16.16 -30.54
N GLU A 493 -12.73 -16.34 -29.27
CA GLU A 493 -11.94 -16.02 -28.11
C GLU A 493 -10.52 -16.59 -28.26
N LYS A 494 -9.57 -15.68 -28.36
CA LYS A 494 -8.19 -15.93 -28.79
C LYS A 494 -7.41 -16.61 -27.66
N ALA A 495 -7.44 -17.93 -27.62
CA ALA A 495 -6.53 -18.71 -26.77
C ALA A 495 -5.06 -18.31 -27.03
N GLU A 496 -4.31 -18.06 -25.95
CA GLU A 496 -2.87 -17.76 -26.02
C GLU A 496 -2.09 -19.02 -26.45
N PRO A 497 -1.08 -18.90 -27.34
CA PRO A 497 -0.32 -20.06 -27.79
C PRO A 497 0.54 -20.61 -26.65
N GLU A 498 0.29 -21.86 -26.27
CA GLU A 498 0.98 -22.52 -25.15
C GLU A 498 2.39 -23.01 -25.50
N THR A 499 2.79 -22.94 -26.77
CA THR A 499 4.10 -23.43 -27.23
C THR A 499 4.85 -22.45 -28.16
N LEU A 500 6.17 -22.47 -28.06
CA LEU A 500 7.08 -21.58 -28.80
C LEU A 500 6.95 -21.73 -30.32
N GLU A 501 6.64 -22.94 -30.79
CA GLU A 501 6.51 -23.29 -32.21
C GLU A 501 5.21 -22.72 -32.83
N GLU A 502 4.16 -22.57 -32.02
CA GLU A 502 2.89 -21.97 -32.42
C GLU A 502 2.99 -20.44 -32.54
N PHE A 503 3.76 -19.83 -31.64
CA PHE A 503 4.07 -18.40 -31.68
C PHE A 503 4.88 -18.02 -32.93
N GLU A 504 5.91 -18.81 -33.29
CA GLU A 504 6.71 -18.58 -34.50
C GLU A 504 5.91 -18.75 -35.80
N LYS A 505 4.96 -19.70 -35.85
CA LYS A 505 4.04 -19.85 -36.99
C LYS A 505 3.10 -18.66 -37.14
N ARG A 506 2.63 -18.06 -36.03
CA ARG A 506 1.76 -16.87 -36.05
C ARG A 506 2.51 -15.62 -36.54
N ILE A 507 3.78 -15.45 -36.15
CA ILE A 507 4.63 -14.35 -36.63
C ILE A 507 4.87 -14.47 -38.14
N LYS A 508 5.20 -15.67 -38.66
CA LYS A 508 5.36 -15.87 -40.11
C LYS A 508 4.10 -15.63 -40.93
N LYS A 509 2.91 -15.77 -40.32
CA LYS A 509 1.62 -15.50 -40.97
C LYS A 509 1.28 -14.00 -41.05
N LEU A 510 1.93 -13.17 -40.23
CA LEU A 510 1.77 -11.71 -40.20
C LEU A 510 2.82 -10.96 -41.03
N GLU A 511 3.86 -11.64 -41.51
CA GLU A 511 4.88 -11.08 -42.41
C GLU A 511 4.54 -11.23 -43.91
N LYS A 512 3.35 -11.75 -44.24
CA LYS A 512 2.79 -11.81 -45.60
C LYS A 512 1.60 -10.88 -45.70
#